data_AF-D5WIZ0-F1
#
_entry.id   AF-D5WIZ0-F1
#
_cell.length_a   1.000
_cell.length_b   1.000
_cell.length_c   1.000
_cell.angle_alpha   90.00
_cell.angle_beta   90.00
_cell.angle_gamma   90.00
#
_symmetry.space_group_name_H-M   'P 1'
#
loop_
_entity.id
_entity.type
_entity.pdbx_description
1 polymer ?
#
loop_
_entity_poly.entity_id
_entity_poly.type
_entity_poly.pdbx_seq_one_letter_code
_entity_poly.pdbx_strand_id
1 'polypeptide(L)'
;MVNTFSFSCSACGRCCNSPPSMTLAELFRHPDRFIGCIAIGRVARRRPGERLRVGRHEAVLDDADCAAFEALADTLLYRAGDTFSIVAQGFDYPSLARCPALADDGRCAIHLQGKPLTCEVVPLDPLVPDSLQYLVLAERGDSAIYVGSACIQQGKRDDAALLVDAGRIADPHAEDALARRRRALEQERAIWTQAVFDALRADLFGSPAALARIPAGGFLTISLVPALLSVAAASSRCRELCIDYIDTQLALIDCSIAQALTRRRLDDRPVTQQLRGFANAYRHAKARLVDVTAVEQHHGTLAARPDIEAYLSSAVH
;
A
#
# COMPACT_ATOMS: atom_id res chain seq x y z
N MET A 1 -5.73 -1.79 32.67
CA MET A 1 -6.74 -1.93 31.60
C MET A 1 -6.39 -3.16 30.79
N VAL A 2 -7.37 -4.00 30.45
CA VAL A 2 -7.07 -5.20 29.66
C VAL A 2 -6.99 -4.77 28.18
N ASN A 3 -5.82 -4.98 27.57
CA ASN A 3 -5.54 -4.73 26.16
C ASN A 3 -6.18 -5.82 25.29
N THR A 4 -7.51 -5.88 25.30
CA THR A 4 -8.31 -6.92 24.65
C THR A 4 -9.31 -6.27 23.70
N PHE A 5 -9.37 -6.76 22.47
CA PHE A 5 -10.20 -6.22 21.39
C PHE A 5 -10.79 -7.34 20.53
N SER A 6 -12.05 -7.17 20.12
CA SER A 6 -12.73 -8.03 19.16
C SER A 6 -12.94 -7.30 17.83
N PHE A 7 -12.95 -8.04 16.73
CA PHE A 7 -13.16 -7.51 15.39
C PHE A 7 -14.13 -8.37 14.57
N SER A 8 -14.98 -7.72 13.77
CA SER A 8 -15.85 -8.38 12.80
C SER A 8 -16.01 -7.53 11.53
N CYS A 9 -15.58 -8.06 10.39
CA CYS A 9 -15.76 -7.43 9.09
C CYS A 9 -17.06 -7.91 8.44
N SER A 10 -18.01 -6.99 8.18
CA SER A 10 -19.25 -7.30 7.47
C SER A 10 -19.17 -7.12 5.95
N ALA A 11 -17.97 -6.84 5.42
CA ALA A 11 -17.72 -6.49 4.02
C ALA A 11 -18.54 -5.28 3.49
N CYS A 12 -19.09 -4.46 4.39
CA CYS A 12 -20.00 -3.34 4.05
C CYS A 12 -19.30 -2.08 3.49
N GLY A 13 -17.99 -2.12 3.30
CA GLY A 13 -17.22 -1.00 2.74
C GLY A 13 -17.05 0.22 3.65
N ARG A 14 -17.72 0.30 4.81
CA ARG A 14 -17.72 1.52 5.67
C ARG A 14 -16.35 1.87 6.23
N CYS A 15 -15.60 0.88 6.72
CA CYS A 15 -14.29 1.08 7.33
C CYS A 15 -13.12 0.93 6.34
N CYS A 16 -13.39 0.42 5.14
CA CYS A 16 -12.44 0.24 4.04
C CYS A 16 -12.95 0.97 2.78
N ASN A 17 -13.21 2.27 2.92
CA ASN A 17 -13.85 3.12 1.91
C ASN A 17 -12.85 3.97 1.09
N SER A 18 -11.58 3.60 1.08
CA SER A 18 -10.54 4.23 0.26
C SER A 18 -9.75 3.16 -0.52
N PRO A 19 -9.08 3.56 -1.63
CA PRO A 19 -8.17 2.67 -2.32
C PRO A 19 -7.05 2.16 -1.38
N PRO A 20 -6.82 0.85 -1.28
CA PRO A 20 -5.84 0.30 -0.34
C PRO A 20 -4.41 0.38 -0.88
N SER A 21 -3.42 0.23 0.01
CA SER A 21 -2.09 -0.21 -0.44
C SER A 21 -2.19 -1.62 -0.99
N MET A 22 -1.45 -1.91 -2.06
CA MET A 22 -1.50 -3.19 -2.76
C MET A 22 -0.07 -3.64 -3.04
N THR A 23 0.13 -4.94 -3.23
CA THR A 23 1.34 -5.44 -3.90
C THR A 23 1.28 -5.09 -5.39
N LEU A 24 2.43 -5.04 -6.06
CA LEU A 24 2.47 -4.83 -7.50
C LEU A 24 1.70 -5.93 -8.25
N ALA A 25 1.83 -7.19 -7.84
CA ALA A 25 1.05 -8.29 -8.40
C ALA A 25 -0.48 -8.06 -8.25
N GLU A 26 -0.95 -7.59 -7.10
CA GLU A 26 -2.38 -7.30 -6.93
C GLU A 26 -2.88 -6.17 -7.84
N LEU A 27 -2.04 -5.16 -8.16
CA LEU A 27 -2.40 -4.15 -9.15
C LEU A 27 -2.52 -4.76 -10.55
N PHE A 28 -1.63 -5.69 -10.92
CA PHE A 28 -1.72 -6.43 -12.19
C PHE A 28 -2.95 -7.34 -12.27
N ARG A 29 -3.43 -7.84 -11.12
CA ARG A 29 -4.67 -8.62 -11.03
C ARG A 29 -5.93 -7.77 -11.19
N HIS A 30 -5.88 -6.49 -10.83
CA HIS A 30 -7.01 -5.56 -10.87
C HIS A 30 -6.72 -4.29 -11.71
N PRO A 31 -6.19 -4.42 -12.94
CA PRO A 31 -5.63 -3.32 -13.70
C PRO A 31 -6.69 -2.36 -14.24
N ASP A 32 -7.95 -2.79 -14.29
CA ASP A 32 -9.12 -2.03 -14.73
C ASP A 32 -9.95 -1.44 -13.57
N ARG A 33 -9.58 -1.75 -12.33
CA ARG A 33 -10.32 -1.34 -11.13
C ARG A 33 -9.59 -0.32 -10.28
N PHE A 34 -8.27 -0.44 -10.15
CA PHE A 34 -7.46 0.48 -9.36
C PHE A 34 -6.43 1.19 -10.24
N ILE A 35 -6.41 2.52 -10.22
CA ILE A 35 -5.30 3.27 -10.81
C ILE A 35 -4.09 3.11 -9.88
N GLY A 36 -3.02 2.48 -10.37
CA GLY A 36 -1.83 2.21 -9.58
C GLY A 36 -0.90 3.42 -9.46
N CYS A 37 -0.38 3.65 -8.26
CA CYS A 37 0.66 4.63 -7.97
C CYS A 37 1.66 4.09 -6.95
N ILE A 38 2.77 4.81 -6.76
CA ILE A 38 3.71 4.58 -5.66
C ILE A 38 3.47 5.63 -4.59
N ALA A 39 3.24 5.20 -3.37
CA ALA A 39 3.17 6.04 -2.19
C ALA A 39 4.49 5.94 -1.41
N ILE A 40 5.11 7.09 -1.15
CA ILE A 40 6.35 7.21 -0.38
C ILE A 40 6.05 7.99 0.89
N GLY A 41 6.19 7.35 2.05
CA GLY A 41 5.86 7.94 3.35
C GLY A 41 7.05 7.97 4.30
N ARG A 42 7.09 8.96 5.19
CA ARG A 42 8.06 9.00 6.30
C ARG A 42 7.57 8.16 7.47
N VAL A 43 8.45 7.36 8.04
CA VAL A 43 8.18 6.55 9.23
C VAL A 43 9.03 7.07 10.38
N ALA A 44 8.38 7.48 11.46
CA ALA A 44 9.07 7.97 12.65
C ALA A 44 9.78 6.81 13.37
N ARG A 45 11.06 7.00 13.68
CA ARG A 45 11.81 6.04 14.49
C ARG A 45 11.37 6.14 15.95
N ARG A 46 11.12 4.99 16.57
CA ARG A 46 10.73 4.89 17.98
C ARG A 46 11.94 4.92 18.90
N ARG A 47 11.76 5.46 20.11
CA ARG A 47 12.83 5.58 21.12
C ARG A 47 12.39 5.02 22.48
N PRO A 48 13.32 4.42 23.26
CA PRO A 48 13.01 4.02 24.63
C PRO A 48 12.52 5.20 25.46
N GLY A 49 11.51 4.97 26.28
CA GLY A 49 10.83 6.00 27.07
C GLY A 49 9.82 6.86 26.28
N GLU A 50 9.71 6.69 24.96
CA GLU A 50 8.66 7.32 24.17
C GLU A 50 7.29 6.82 24.64
N ARG A 51 6.35 7.75 24.79
CA ARG A 51 5.00 7.47 25.25
C ARG A 51 4.03 7.50 24.08
N LEU A 52 3.51 6.34 23.71
CA LEU A 52 2.45 6.21 22.72
C LEU A 52 1.11 6.27 23.45
N ARG A 53 0.29 7.27 23.14
CA ARG A 53 -1.03 7.45 23.74
C ARG A 53 -2.11 7.53 22.67
N VAL A 54 -3.13 6.70 22.84
CA VAL A 54 -4.32 6.67 21.99
C VAL A 54 -5.54 6.60 22.89
N GLY A 55 -6.27 7.71 22.99
CA GLY A 55 -7.41 7.82 23.90
C GLY A 55 -7.01 7.48 25.35
N ARG A 56 -7.58 6.39 25.86
CA ARG A 56 -7.31 5.83 27.20
C ARG A 56 -6.19 4.80 27.25
N HIS A 57 -5.66 4.38 26.11
CA HIS A 57 -4.58 3.41 26.01
C HIS A 57 -3.24 4.12 25.94
N GLU A 58 -2.27 3.59 26.68
CA GLU A 58 -0.93 4.14 26.74
C GLU A 58 0.09 2.99 26.80
N ALA A 59 1.21 3.17 26.12
CA ALA A 59 2.41 2.36 26.30
C ALA A 59 3.61 3.30 26.43
N VAL A 60 4.51 2.99 27.37
CA VAL A 60 5.85 3.57 27.40
C VAL A 60 6.77 2.53 26.78
N LEU A 61 7.39 2.87 25.67
CA LEU A 61 8.21 1.93 24.92
C LEU A 61 9.48 1.59 25.70
N ASP A 62 9.76 0.31 25.87
CA ASP A 62 11.03 -0.16 26.39
C ASP A 62 12.03 -0.46 25.26
N ASP A 63 13.21 -0.97 25.63
CA ASP A 63 14.24 -1.34 24.65
C ASP A 63 13.80 -2.49 23.73
N ALA A 64 12.99 -3.43 24.24
CA ALA A 64 12.51 -4.57 23.46
C ALA A 64 11.48 -4.14 22.41
N ASP A 65 10.57 -3.23 22.77
CA ASP A 65 9.61 -2.63 21.84
C ASP A 65 10.35 -1.88 20.72
N CYS A 66 11.36 -1.07 21.08
CA CYS A 66 12.16 -0.32 20.11
C CYS A 66 12.97 -1.25 19.20
N ALA A 67 13.54 -2.33 19.74
CA ALA A 67 14.22 -3.35 18.94
C ALA A 67 13.25 -4.07 17.98
N ALA A 68 12.01 -4.34 18.40
CA ALA A 68 11.00 -4.94 17.53
C ALA A 68 10.58 -4.01 16.38
N PHE A 69 10.39 -2.71 16.65
CA PHE A 69 10.18 -1.71 15.59
C PHE A 69 11.37 -1.63 14.63
N GLU A 70 12.59 -1.64 15.16
CA GLU A 70 13.80 -1.57 14.33
C GLU A 70 13.96 -2.82 13.45
N ALA A 71 13.67 -4.02 13.97
CA ALA A 71 13.69 -5.27 13.21
C ALA A 71 12.68 -5.25 12.03
N LEU A 72 11.48 -4.71 12.26
CA LEU A 72 10.50 -4.48 11.19
C LEU A 72 11.02 -3.45 10.18
N ALA A 73 11.61 -2.35 10.65
CA ALA A 73 12.14 -1.30 9.78
C ALA A 73 13.29 -1.80 8.90
N ASP A 74 14.21 -2.59 9.46
CA ASP A 74 15.35 -3.14 8.74
C ASP A 74 14.94 -4.12 7.63
N THR A 75 13.82 -4.81 7.83
CA THR A 75 13.28 -5.77 6.85
C THR A 75 12.39 -5.07 5.81
N LEU A 76 11.50 -4.17 6.25
CA LEU A 76 10.37 -3.69 5.44
C LEU A 76 10.54 -2.26 4.91
N LEU A 77 11.48 -1.48 5.45
CA LEU A 77 11.60 -0.03 5.18
C LEU A 77 12.98 0.34 4.63
N TYR A 78 13.14 1.61 4.25
CA TYR A 78 14.34 2.16 3.62
C TYR A 78 14.96 3.27 4.46
N ARG A 79 16.30 3.35 4.49
CA ARG A 79 17.05 4.36 5.26
C ARG A 79 17.81 5.32 4.35
N ALA A 80 17.59 6.62 4.55
CA ALA A 80 18.36 7.71 3.95
C ALA A 80 18.35 8.94 4.88
N GLY A 81 19.08 8.85 5.99
CA GLY A 81 18.99 9.79 7.12
C GLY A 81 17.74 9.55 7.97
N ASP A 82 16.57 9.58 7.34
CA ASP A 82 15.27 9.18 7.90
C ASP A 82 14.87 7.75 7.47
N THR A 83 13.73 7.26 7.96
CA THR A 83 13.13 5.97 7.56
C THR A 83 11.92 6.19 6.66
N PHE A 84 11.81 5.42 5.58
CA PHE A 84 10.78 5.58 4.55
C PHE A 84 10.07 4.28 4.23
N SER A 85 8.77 4.38 4.00
CA SER A 85 7.97 3.33 3.35
C SER A 85 7.82 3.64 1.87
N ILE A 86 7.90 2.62 1.02
CA ILE A 86 7.62 2.68 -0.41
C ILE A 86 6.68 1.54 -0.71
N VAL A 87 5.46 1.86 -1.14
CA VAL A 87 4.43 0.86 -1.41
C VAL A 87 3.68 1.20 -2.70
N ALA A 88 3.20 0.17 -3.39
CA ALA A 88 2.18 0.35 -4.40
C ALA A 88 0.81 0.63 -3.74
N GLN A 89 0.01 1.48 -4.35
CA GLN A 89 -1.30 1.87 -3.83
C GLN A 89 -2.29 2.10 -4.95
N GLY A 90 -3.56 1.81 -4.68
CA GLY A 90 -4.65 2.36 -5.48
C GLY A 90 -4.73 3.88 -5.30
N PHE A 91 -5.08 4.57 -6.37
CA PHE A 91 -5.21 6.02 -6.44
C PHE A 91 -6.58 6.39 -7.00
N ASP A 92 -7.25 7.34 -6.35
CA ASP A 92 -8.56 7.80 -6.80
C ASP A 92 -8.85 9.21 -6.27
N TYR A 93 -9.93 9.79 -6.77
CA TYR A 93 -10.45 11.09 -6.36
C TYR A 93 -10.99 11.04 -4.91
N PRO A 94 -10.46 11.84 -3.97
CA PRO A 94 -11.00 11.94 -2.62
C PRO A 94 -12.48 12.30 -2.57
N SER A 95 -12.98 13.04 -3.57
CA SER A 95 -14.39 13.46 -3.67
C SER A 95 -15.37 12.31 -3.88
N LEU A 96 -14.90 11.14 -4.31
CA LEU A 96 -15.73 9.93 -4.42
C LEU A 96 -15.97 9.29 -3.05
N ALA A 97 -15.05 9.48 -2.09
CA ALA A 97 -15.13 8.95 -0.73
C ALA A 97 -15.55 7.47 -0.66
N ARG A 98 -15.08 6.68 -1.65
CA ARG A 98 -15.49 5.29 -1.88
C ARG A 98 -14.32 4.49 -2.43
N CYS A 99 -14.19 3.23 -2.04
CA CYS A 99 -13.25 2.32 -2.65
C CYS A 99 -13.78 1.87 -4.04
N PRO A 100 -12.92 1.84 -5.10
CA PRO A 100 -13.31 1.37 -6.43
C PRO A 100 -13.86 -0.05 -6.49
N ALA A 101 -13.56 -0.89 -5.49
CA ALA A 101 -14.04 -2.27 -5.41
C ALA A 101 -15.43 -2.42 -4.76
N LEU A 102 -16.08 -1.35 -4.31
CA LEU A 102 -17.43 -1.45 -3.80
C LEU A 102 -18.42 -1.62 -4.96
N ALA A 103 -19.34 -2.56 -4.82
CA ALA A 103 -20.51 -2.72 -5.68
C ALA A 103 -21.60 -1.70 -5.29
N ASP A 104 -22.63 -1.57 -6.12
CA ASP A 104 -23.71 -0.58 -5.94
C ASP A 104 -24.49 -0.77 -4.63
N ASP A 105 -24.51 -2.00 -4.10
CA ASP A 105 -25.07 -2.32 -2.78
C ASP A 105 -24.17 -1.91 -1.59
N GLY A 106 -23.01 -1.32 -1.89
CA GLY A 106 -22.00 -0.88 -0.92
C GLY A 106 -21.09 -2.00 -0.41
N ARG A 107 -21.26 -3.25 -0.86
CA ARG A 107 -20.42 -4.38 -0.43
C ARG A 107 -19.17 -4.47 -1.27
N CYS A 108 -18.10 -5.01 -0.69
CA CYS A 108 -16.85 -5.23 -1.41
C CYS A 108 -17.00 -6.37 -2.42
N ALA A 109 -16.96 -6.06 -3.72
CA ALA A 109 -17.16 -7.01 -4.81
C ALA A 109 -16.03 -8.05 -4.90
N ILE A 110 -14.85 -7.72 -4.38
CA ILE A 110 -13.67 -8.61 -4.35
C ILE A 110 -13.44 -9.24 -2.98
N HIS A 111 -14.41 -9.19 -2.07
CA HIS A 111 -14.22 -9.62 -0.68
C HIS A 111 -13.77 -11.08 -0.56
N LEU A 112 -14.34 -11.97 -1.38
CA LEU A 112 -14.05 -13.41 -1.36
C LEU A 112 -13.02 -13.83 -2.41
N GLN A 113 -12.75 -12.99 -3.41
CA GLN A 113 -11.92 -13.33 -4.56
C GLN A 113 -11.03 -12.15 -4.92
N GLY A 114 -9.72 -12.33 -4.72
CA GLY A 114 -8.72 -11.32 -5.06
C GLY A 114 -8.71 -10.11 -4.13
N LYS A 115 -9.18 -10.25 -2.89
CA LYS A 115 -9.06 -9.21 -1.87
C LYS A 115 -7.58 -8.88 -1.63
N PRO A 116 -7.16 -7.60 -1.64
CA PRO A 116 -5.76 -7.26 -1.39
C PRO A 116 -5.32 -7.66 0.03
N LEU A 117 -4.06 -8.09 0.21
CA LEU A 117 -3.51 -8.52 1.49
C LEU A 117 -3.61 -7.44 2.57
N THR A 118 -3.44 -6.16 2.21
CA THR A 118 -3.68 -5.06 3.16
C THR A 118 -5.13 -5.02 3.64
N CYS A 119 -6.09 -5.38 2.81
CA CYS A 119 -7.49 -5.44 3.22
C CYS A 119 -7.79 -6.67 4.09
N GLU A 120 -7.01 -7.75 3.96
CA GLU A 120 -7.11 -8.94 4.83
C GLU A 120 -6.53 -8.70 6.23
N VAL A 121 -5.43 -7.93 6.33
CA VAL A 121 -4.77 -7.66 7.61
C VAL A 121 -5.50 -6.61 8.46
N VAL A 122 -6.36 -5.77 7.87
CA VAL A 122 -7.16 -4.79 8.63
C VAL A 122 -7.99 -5.51 9.70
N PRO A 123 -7.99 -5.02 10.95
CA PRO A 123 -7.54 -3.71 11.40
C PRO A 123 -6.13 -3.67 12.01
N LEU A 124 -5.29 -4.68 11.81
CA LEU A 124 -3.89 -4.67 12.24
C LEU A 124 -3.02 -3.81 11.32
N ASP A 125 -1.80 -3.49 11.76
CA ASP A 125 -0.79 -2.76 10.99
C ASP A 125 0.50 -3.57 10.85
N PRO A 126 0.95 -3.90 9.62
CA PRO A 126 2.17 -4.69 9.41
C PRO A 126 3.46 -4.02 9.89
N LEU A 127 3.47 -2.71 10.10
CA LEU A 127 4.63 -1.94 10.55
C LEU A 127 4.67 -1.74 12.09
N VAL A 128 3.70 -2.30 12.82
CA VAL A 128 3.66 -2.25 14.29
C VAL A 128 3.95 -3.64 14.87
N PRO A 129 4.76 -3.78 15.92
CA PRO A 129 4.99 -5.04 16.61
C PRO A 129 3.70 -5.67 17.14
N ASP A 130 3.66 -7.00 17.21
CA ASP A 130 2.46 -7.76 17.59
C ASP A 130 1.97 -7.41 19.00
N SER A 131 2.92 -7.22 19.93
CA SER A 131 2.67 -6.79 21.31
C SER A 131 1.94 -5.44 21.42
N LEU A 132 2.04 -4.60 20.38
CA LEU A 132 1.53 -3.22 20.37
C LEU A 132 0.32 -3.04 19.44
N GLN A 133 -0.18 -4.12 18.80
CA GLN A 133 -1.34 -4.04 17.91
C GLN A 133 -2.59 -3.51 18.61
N TYR A 134 -2.73 -3.69 19.93
CA TYR A 134 -3.85 -3.12 20.69
C TYR A 134 -3.92 -1.58 20.62
N LEU A 135 -2.78 -0.89 20.44
CA LEU A 135 -2.77 0.56 20.23
C LEU A 135 -3.31 0.94 18.86
N VAL A 136 -2.99 0.15 17.82
CA VAL A 136 -3.57 0.30 16.47
C VAL A 136 -5.08 0.11 16.51
N LEU A 137 -5.55 -0.90 17.24
CA LEU A 137 -6.99 -1.16 17.40
C LEU A 137 -7.70 -0.05 18.16
N ALA A 138 -7.09 0.48 19.23
CA ALA A 138 -7.60 1.64 19.93
C ALA A 138 -7.72 2.86 19.00
N GLU A 139 -6.68 3.12 18.18
CA GLU A 139 -6.63 4.32 17.32
C GLU A 139 -7.65 4.24 16.22
N ARG A 140 -7.71 3.08 15.55
CA ARG A 140 -8.69 2.84 14.51
C ARG A 140 -10.09 2.86 15.10
N GLY A 141 -10.32 2.22 16.26
CA GLY A 141 -11.61 2.24 16.96
C GLY A 141 -12.12 3.64 17.29
N ASP A 142 -11.24 4.57 17.65
CA ASP A 142 -11.56 5.97 17.96
C ASP A 142 -11.66 6.86 16.71
N SER A 143 -11.23 6.39 15.54
CA SER A 143 -11.23 7.18 14.30
C SER A 143 -12.63 7.28 13.68
N ALA A 144 -12.96 8.45 13.12
CA ALA A 144 -14.27 8.71 12.49
C ALA A 144 -14.66 7.68 11.41
N ILE A 145 -13.68 7.05 10.75
CA ILE A 145 -13.88 6.00 9.74
C ILE A 145 -14.49 4.73 10.36
N TYR A 146 -14.11 4.39 11.60
CA TYR A 146 -14.56 3.15 12.25
C TYR A 146 -15.61 3.38 13.34
N VAL A 147 -15.68 4.57 13.95
CA VAL A 147 -16.65 4.92 15.01
C VAL A 147 -18.11 4.66 14.57
N GLY A 148 -18.43 4.81 13.29
CA GLY A 148 -19.76 4.48 12.72
C GLY A 148 -19.92 3.05 12.18
N SER A 149 -18.84 2.27 12.10
CA SER A 149 -18.85 0.89 11.56
C SER A 149 -19.05 -0.17 12.63
N ALA A 150 -18.75 0.14 13.90
CA ALA A 150 -18.77 -0.77 15.04
C ALA A 150 -17.95 -2.07 14.85
N CYS A 151 -17.04 -2.11 13.87
CA CYS A 151 -16.24 -3.28 13.52
C CYS A 151 -15.16 -3.61 14.55
N ILE A 152 -14.60 -2.61 15.23
CA ILE A 152 -13.58 -2.77 16.27
C ILE A 152 -14.21 -2.42 17.60
N GLN A 153 -14.11 -3.31 18.59
CA GLN A 153 -14.61 -3.05 19.94
C GLN A 153 -13.67 -3.57 21.00
N GLN A 154 -13.60 -2.86 22.12
CA GLN A 154 -12.80 -3.28 23.27
C GLN A 154 -13.53 -4.38 24.05
N GLY A 155 -12.79 -5.39 24.49
CA GLY A 155 -13.29 -6.56 25.20
C GLY A 155 -13.63 -7.73 24.29
N LYS A 156 -14.10 -8.82 24.91
CA LYS A 156 -14.59 -10.03 24.24
C LYS A 156 -16.05 -9.83 23.83
N ARG A 157 -16.44 -10.43 22.70
CA ARG A 157 -17.82 -10.44 22.19
C ARG A 157 -18.19 -11.85 21.74
N ASP A 158 -19.48 -12.16 21.84
CA ASP A 158 -20.01 -13.45 21.39
C ASP A 158 -20.20 -13.49 19.86
N ASP A 159 -20.35 -12.32 19.22
CA ASP A 159 -20.66 -12.16 17.80
C ASP A 159 -19.48 -11.64 16.95
N ALA A 160 -18.27 -11.60 17.51
CA ALA A 160 -17.07 -11.15 16.83
C ALA A 160 -15.85 -11.98 17.27
N ALA A 161 -14.87 -12.13 16.36
CA ALA A 161 -13.63 -12.83 16.67
C ALA A 161 -12.81 -12.02 17.69
N LEU A 162 -12.25 -12.72 18.67
CA LEU A 162 -11.29 -12.15 19.60
C LEU A 162 -9.96 -11.92 18.87
N LEU A 163 -9.68 -10.66 18.51
CA LEU A 163 -8.54 -10.33 17.67
C LEU A 163 -7.25 -10.18 18.48
N VAL A 164 -7.31 -9.48 19.61
CA VAL A 164 -6.19 -9.31 20.54
C VAL A 164 -6.67 -9.62 21.95
N ASP A 165 -5.89 -10.41 22.70
CA ASP A 165 -6.12 -10.69 24.12
C ASP A 165 -4.85 -10.42 24.93
N ALA A 166 -4.96 -9.55 25.93
CA ALA A 166 -3.84 -9.11 26.78
C ALA A 166 -2.58 -8.69 25.97
N GLY A 167 -2.78 -7.97 24.87
CA GLY A 167 -1.68 -7.48 24.01
C GLY A 167 -1.09 -8.51 23.04
N ARG A 168 -1.64 -9.73 22.94
CA ARG A 168 -1.25 -10.72 21.92
C ARG A 168 -2.34 -10.91 20.89
N ILE A 169 -1.99 -11.11 19.63
CA ILE A 169 -2.95 -11.50 18.60
C ILE A 169 -3.49 -12.88 18.96
N ALA A 170 -4.80 -12.99 19.11
CA ALA A 170 -5.48 -14.20 19.57
C ALA A 170 -6.20 -14.95 18.44
N ASP A 171 -6.52 -14.25 17.34
CA ASP A 171 -7.14 -14.84 16.15
C ASP A 171 -6.05 -15.41 15.21
N PRO A 172 -5.99 -16.75 15.00
CA PRO A 172 -5.00 -17.36 14.13
C PRO A 172 -5.08 -16.90 12.67
N HIS A 173 -6.27 -16.54 12.18
CA HIS A 173 -6.43 -16.05 10.82
C HIS A 173 -5.85 -14.64 10.66
N ALA A 174 -5.99 -13.80 11.68
CA ALA A 174 -5.40 -12.47 11.68
C ALA A 174 -3.87 -12.51 11.81
N GLU A 175 -3.35 -13.43 12.63
CA GLU A 175 -1.91 -13.68 12.76
C GLU A 175 -1.31 -14.14 11.42
N ASP A 176 -1.94 -15.11 10.74
CA ASP A 176 -1.50 -15.54 9.40
C ASP A 176 -1.59 -14.42 8.36
N ALA A 177 -2.69 -13.66 8.33
CA ALA A 177 -2.85 -12.53 7.41
C ALA A 177 -1.76 -11.46 7.62
N LEU A 178 -1.42 -11.15 8.87
CA LEU A 178 -0.34 -10.23 9.22
C LEU A 178 1.02 -10.76 8.74
N ALA A 179 1.31 -12.03 9.01
CA ALA A 179 2.54 -12.68 8.55
C ALA A 179 2.65 -12.70 7.03
N ARG A 180 1.57 -13.06 6.31
CA ARG A 180 1.51 -13.01 4.83
C ARG A 180 1.76 -11.59 4.31
N ARG A 181 1.18 -10.56 4.93
CA ARG A 181 1.39 -9.17 4.50
C ARG A 181 2.84 -8.73 4.70
N ARG A 182 3.47 -9.05 5.84
CA ARG A 182 4.89 -8.73 6.10
C ARG A 182 5.82 -9.45 5.10
N ARG A 183 5.59 -10.74 4.85
CA ARG A 183 6.32 -11.50 3.80
C ARG A 183 6.16 -10.88 2.42
N ALA A 184 4.95 -10.42 2.06
CA ALA A 184 4.72 -9.75 0.79
C ALA A 184 5.48 -8.42 0.69
N LEU A 185 5.59 -7.64 1.77
CA LEU A 185 6.39 -6.41 1.79
C LEU A 185 7.88 -6.69 1.62
N GLU A 186 8.40 -7.73 2.27
CA GLU A 186 9.77 -8.21 2.09
C GLU A 186 10.03 -8.68 0.65
N GLN A 187 9.09 -9.42 0.06
CA GLN A 187 9.18 -9.84 -1.33
C GLN A 187 9.18 -8.63 -2.28
N GLU A 188 8.28 -7.67 -2.10
CA GLU A 188 8.23 -6.44 -2.91
C GLU A 188 9.57 -5.69 -2.91
N ARG A 189 10.28 -5.69 -1.77
CA ARG A 189 11.65 -5.15 -1.64
C ARG A 189 12.62 -5.82 -2.59
N ALA A 190 12.61 -7.14 -2.66
CA ALA A 190 13.48 -7.90 -3.56
C ALA A 190 13.08 -7.77 -5.05
N ILE A 191 11.81 -7.49 -5.33
CA ILE A 191 11.26 -7.44 -6.69
C ILE A 191 11.43 -6.07 -7.33
N TRP A 192 11.06 -4.97 -6.65
CA TRP A 192 11.03 -3.65 -7.29
C TRP A 192 11.27 -2.46 -6.37
N THR A 193 10.82 -2.47 -5.11
CA THR A 193 10.87 -1.26 -4.27
C THR A 193 12.31 -0.87 -3.92
N GLN A 194 13.23 -1.82 -3.79
CA GLN A 194 14.66 -1.52 -3.63
C GLN A 194 15.24 -0.81 -4.85
N ALA A 195 14.95 -1.30 -6.07
CA ALA A 195 15.41 -0.67 -7.30
C ALA A 195 14.84 0.75 -7.47
N VAL A 196 13.58 0.97 -7.09
CA VAL A 196 12.98 2.31 -7.08
C VAL A 196 13.63 3.21 -6.03
N PHE A 197 13.88 2.71 -4.83
CA PHE A 197 14.60 3.46 -3.80
C PHE A 197 15.99 3.88 -4.29
N ASP A 198 16.71 2.95 -4.93
CA ASP A 198 18.04 3.20 -5.48
C ASP A 198 18.01 4.26 -6.58
N ALA A 199 17.04 4.18 -7.51
CA ALA A 199 16.86 5.14 -8.59
C ALA A 199 16.50 6.54 -8.09
N LEU A 200 15.74 6.64 -7.00
CA LEU A 200 15.32 7.92 -6.41
C LEU A 200 16.32 8.47 -5.38
N ARG A 201 17.41 7.74 -5.08
CA ARG A 201 18.33 8.09 -3.99
C ARG A 201 18.90 9.48 -4.12
N ALA A 202 19.48 9.83 -5.26
CA ALA A 202 20.10 11.14 -5.45
C ALA A 202 19.05 12.27 -5.52
N ASP A 203 17.99 12.06 -6.31
CA ASP A 203 17.05 13.13 -6.68
C ASP A 203 16.01 13.42 -5.60
N LEU A 204 15.56 12.40 -4.87
CA LEU A 204 14.57 12.53 -3.81
C LEU A 204 15.23 12.51 -2.43
N PHE A 205 15.94 11.43 -2.10
CA PHE A 205 16.41 11.19 -0.73
C PHE A 205 17.69 11.96 -0.37
N GLY A 206 18.50 12.33 -1.36
CA GLY A 206 19.71 13.14 -1.19
C GLY A 206 19.44 14.65 -1.23
N SER A 207 18.22 15.08 -1.58
CA SER A 207 17.86 16.50 -1.75
C SER A 207 16.92 16.96 -0.64
N PRO A 208 17.35 17.84 0.28
CA PRO A 208 16.49 18.37 1.34
C PRO A 208 15.19 19.01 0.83
N ALA A 209 15.27 19.73 -0.30
CA ALA A 209 14.11 20.35 -0.92
C ALA A 209 13.11 19.32 -1.49
N ALA A 210 13.61 18.23 -2.08
CA ALA A 210 12.74 17.15 -2.58
C ALA A 210 12.14 16.35 -1.43
N LEU A 211 12.94 16.03 -0.40
CA LEU A 211 12.47 15.37 0.82
C LEU A 211 11.32 16.13 1.49
N ALA A 212 11.38 17.47 1.54
CA ALA A 212 10.34 18.31 2.15
C ALA A 212 8.96 18.14 1.49
N ARG A 213 8.89 17.56 0.28
CA ARG A 213 7.62 17.24 -0.39
C ARG A 213 6.91 16.02 0.19
N ILE A 214 7.59 15.21 1.01
CA ILE A 214 6.98 14.08 1.71
C ILE A 214 6.43 14.61 3.05
N PRO A 215 5.09 14.75 3.21
CA PRO A 215 4.52 15.33 4.43
C PRO A 215 4.70 14.39 5.64
N ALA A 216 4.82 14.98 6.83
CA ALA A 216 4.76 14.20 8.07
C ALA A 216 3.36 13.59 8.24
N GLY A 217 3.29 12.26 8.38
CA GLY A 217 2.02 11.54 8.50
C GLY A 217 1.23 11.39 7.19
N GLY A 218 1.85 11.65 6.04
CA GLY A 218 1.25 11.40 4.73
C GLY A 218 2.25 10.86 3.72
N PHE A 219 1.88 10.92 2.45
CA PHE A 219 2.65 10.31 1.37
C PHE A 219 2.92 11.30 0.24
N LEU A 220 4.10 11.20 -0.35
CA LEU A 220 4.35 11.68 -1.71
C LEU A 220 3.88 10.57 -2.67
N THR A 221 2.99 10.92 -3.58
CA THR A 221 2.49 9.98 -4.59
C THR A 221 3.11 10.26 -5.95
N ILE A 222 3.70 9.25 -6.58
CA ILE A 222 4.25 9.30 -7.94
C ILE A 222 3.64 8.20 -8.83
N SER A 223 3.83 8.31 -10.14
CA SER A 223 3.37 7.27 -11.09
C SER A 223 4.03 5.91 -10.80
N LEU A 224 3.37 4.81 -11.13
CA LEU A 224 3.92 3.45 -10.98
C LEU A 224 5.07 3.13 -11.94
N VAL A 225 5.34 4.00 -12.93
CA VAL A 225 6.33 3.79 -13.99
C VAL A 225 7.71 3.31 -13.50
N PRO A 226 8.33 3.86 -12.44
CA PRO A 226 9.62 3.35 -11.96
C PRO A 226 9.58 1.86 -11.59
N ALA A 227 8.49 1.40 -10.97
CA ALA A 227 8.29 -0.01 -10.66
C ALA A 227 8.12 -0.85 -11.94
N LEU A 228 7.30 -0.38 -12.88
CA LEU A 228 7.06 -1.07 -14.16
C LEU A 228 8.33 -1.24 -14.99
N LEU A 229 9.16 -0.19 -15.08
CA LEU A 229 10.44 -0.26 -15.79
C LEU A 229 11.41 -1.23 -15.11
N SER A 230 11.45 -1.25 -13.77
CA SER A 230 12.28 -2.18 -13.01
C SER A 230 11.91 -3.64 -13.31
N VAL A 231 10.62 -3.98 -13.28
CA VAL A 231 10.19 -5.36 -13.49
C VAL A 231 10.15 -5.77 -14.97
N ALA A 232 9.88 -4.84 -15.89
CA ALA A 232 9.91 -5.12 -17.33
C ALA A 232 11.31 -5.51 -17.83
N ALA A 233 12.37 -5.09 -17.14
CA ALA A 233 13.73 -5.45 -17.46
C ALA A 233 14.08 -6.92 -17.09
N ALA A 234 13.22 -7.61 -16.33
CA ALA A 234 13.49 -8.98 -15.86
C ALA A 234 13.37 -10.05 -16.95
N SER A 235 12.41 -9.91 -17.87
CA SER A 235 12.18 -10.83 -18.98
C SER A 235 11.29 -10.21 -20.07
N SER A 236 11.27 -10.81 -21.26
CA SER A 236 10.34 -10.41 -22.33
C SER A 236 8.88 -10.55 -21.91
N ARG A 237 8.54 -11.57 -21.12
CA ARG A 237 7.19 -11.77 -20.61
C ARG A 237 6.79 -10.68 -19.63
N CYS A 238 7.66 -10.29 -18.70
CA CYS A 238 7.40 -9.17 -17.79
C CYS A 238 7.20 -7.86 -18.57
N ARG A 239 7.98 -7.65 -19.64
CA ARG A 239 7.82 -6.47 -20.51
C ARG A 239 6.46 -6.43 -21.19
N GLU A 240 6.00 -7.55 -21.75
CA GLU A 240 4.65 -7.67 -22.33
C GLU A 240 3.56 -7.38 -21.30
N LEU A 241 3.65 -8.01 -20.11
CA LEU A 241 2.71 -7.78 -19.02
C LEU A 241 2.66 -6.30 -18.60
N CYS A 242 3.81 -5.63 -18.53
CA CYS A 242 3.86 -4.20 -18.23
C CYS A 242 3.20 -3.34 -19.32
N ILE A 243 3.36 -3.70 -20.60
CA ILE A 243 2.71 -2.99 -21.72
C ILE A 243 1.19 -3.15 -21.63
N ASP A 244 0.70 -4.37 -21.40
CA ASP A 244 -0.74 -4.67 -21.27
C ASP A 244 -1.35 -3.93 -20.06
N TYR A 245 -0.63 -3.91 -18.93
CA TYR A 245 -1.01 -3.16 -17.74
C TYR A 245 -1.10 -1.66 -18.04
N ILE A 246 -0.10 -1.09 -18.73
CA ILE A 246 -0.09 0.33 -19.11
C ILE A 246 -1.31 0.68 -19.97
N ASP A 247 -1.66 -0.16 -20.95
CA ASP A 247 -2.81 0.10 -21.82
C ASP A 247 -4.12 0.10 -21.04
N THR A 248 -4.29 -0.84 -20.12
CA THR A 248 -5.46 -0.89 -19.25
C THR A 248 -5.54 0.33 -18.34
N GLN A 249 -4.41 0.75 -17.75
CA GLN A 249 -4.35 1.93 -16.90
C GLN A 249 -4.62 3.23 -17.63
N LEU A 250 -4.15 3.38 -18.88
CA LEU A 250 -4.46 4.54 -19.71
C LEU A 250 -5.97 4.67 -19.95
N ALA A 251 -6.63 3.55 -20.31
CA ALA A 251 -8.08 3.53 -20.48
C ALA A 251 -8.83 3.88 -19.18
N LEU A 252 -8.42 3.32 -18.04
CA LEU A 252 -9.01 3.61 -16.75
C LEU A 252 -8.84 5.08 -16.32
N ILE A 253 -7.64 5.64 -16.54
CA ILE A 253 -7.34 7.05 -16.24
C ILE A 253 -8.21 7.97 -17.11
N ASP A 254 -8.30 7.71 -18.41
CA ASP A 254 -9.08 8.53 -19.33
C ASP A 254 -10.58 8.50 -18.96
N CYS A 255 -11.12 7.32 -18.62
CA CYS A 255 -12.48 7.17 -18.11
C CYS A 255 -12.70 7.96 -16.80
N SER A 256 -11.77 7.83 -15.85
CA SER A 256 -11.86 8.50 -14.54
C SER A 256 -11.81 10.02 -14.65
N ILE A 257 -10.95 10.55 -15.53
CA ILE A 257 -10.88 11.98 -15.84
C ILE A 257 -12.19 12.45 -16.48
N ALA A 258 -12.73 11.72 -17.46
CA ALA A 258 -14.00 12.08 -18.11
C ALA A 258 -15.17 12.16 -17.10
N GLN A 259 -15.22 11.23 -16.15
CA GLN A 259 -16.20 11.26 -15.06
C GLN A 259 -15.98 12.46 -14.13
N ALA A 260 -14.72 12.78 -13.78
CA ALA A 260 -14.40 13.95 -12.95
C ALA A 260 -14.82 15.28 -13.60
N LEU A 261 -14.59 15.42 -14.90
CA LEU A 261 -15.02 16.59 -15.67
C LEU A 261 -16.54 16.73 -15.71
N THR A 262 -17.27 15.61 -15.72
CA THR A 262 -18.74 15.59 -15.62
C THR A 262 -19.21 16.07 -14.24
N ARG A 263 -18.53 15.68 -13.15
CA ARG A 263 -18.87 16.09 -11.76
C ARG A 263 -18.62 17.58 -11.49
N ARG A 264 -17.67 18.20 -12.20
CA ARG A 264 -17.33 19.65 -12.09
C ARG A 264 -16.96 20.10 -10.66
N ARG A 265 -16.36 19.23 -9.85
CA ARG A 265 -15.90 19.58 -8.50
C ARG A 265 -14.54 20.28 -8.57
N LEU A 266 -14.40 21.40 -7.87
CA LEU A 266 -13.13 22.13 -7.80
C LEU A 266 -12.03 21.29 -7.14
N ASP A 267 -12.40 20.51 -6.13
CA ASP A 267 -11.50 19.63 -5.38
C ASP A 267 -10.91 18.48 -6.24
N ASP A 268 -11.51 18.18 -7.39
CA ASP A 268 -11.01 17.14 -8.31
C ASP A 268 -9.84 17.64 -9.17
N ARG A 269 -9.58 18.96 -9.22
CA ARG A 269 -8.56 19.55 -10.11
C ARG A 269 -7.15 19.03 -9.84
N PRO A 270 -6.64 18.98 -8.60
CA PRO A 270 -5.28 18.49 -8.33
C PRO A 270 -5.11 17.03 -8.76
N VAL A 271 -6.07 16.17 -8.44
CA VAL A 271 -6.06 14.75 -8.81
C VAL A 271 -6.14 14.58 -10.32
N THR A 272 -6.97 15.36 -11.01
CA THR A 272 -7.04 15.35 -12.48
C THR A 272 -5.70 15.71 -13.11
N GLN A 273 -4.99 16.72 -12.57
CA GLN A 273 -3.66 17.09 -13.05
C GLN A 273 -2.65 15.95 -12.81
N GLN A 274 -2.71 15.32 -11.64
CA GLN A 274 -1.84 14.19 -11.30
C GLN A 274 -2.08 12.97 -12.20
N LEU A 275 -3.35 12.63 -12.46
CA LEU A 275 -3.72 11.55 -13.38
C LEU A 275 -3.26 11.82 -14.82
N ARG A 276 -3.35 13.06 -15.30
CA ARG A 276 -2.77 13.45 -16.60
C ARG A 276 -1.25 13.28 -16.61
N GLY A 277 -0.59 13.63 -15.51
CA GLY A 277 0.84 13.38 -15.31
C GLY A 277 1.19 11.88 -15.37
N PHE A 278 0.40 11.03 -14.70
CA PHE A 278 0.57 9.58 -14.75
C PHE A 278 0.36 9.04 -16.16
N ALA A 279 -0.71 9.45 -16.85
CA ALA A 279 -0.96 9.05 -18.23
C ALA A 279 0.19 9.45 -19.17
N ASN A 280 0.76 10.64 -19.00
CA ASN A 280 1.93 11.04 -19.79
C ASN A 280 3.16 10.17 -19.50
N ALA A 281 3.45 9.91 -18.22
CA ALA A 281 4.55 9.03 -17.82
C ALA A 281 4.37 7.61 -18.38
N TYR A 282 3.14 7.08 -18.35
CA TYR A 282 2.81 5.77 -18.92
C TYR A 282 3.02 5.71 -20.44
N ARG A 283 2.61 6.74 -21.19
CA ARG A 283 2.86 6.80 -22.65
C ARG A 283 4.36 6.79 -22.98
N HIS A 284 5.16 7.57 -22.25
CA HIS A 284 6.62 7.55 -22.41
C HIS A 284 7.23 6.20 -22.04
N ALA A 285 6.78 5.57 -20.94
CA ALA A 285 7.23 4.25 -20.54
C ALA A 285 6.90 3.20 -21.60
N LYS A 286 5.67 3.18 -22.12
CA LYS A 286 5.26 2.25 -23.20
C LYS A 286 6.13 2.40 -24.43
N ALA A 287 6.38 3.63 -24.89
CA ALA A 287 7.25 3.89 -26.04
C ALA A 287 8.65 3.29 -25.84
N ARG A 288 9.22 3.42 -24.63
CA ARG A 288 10.51 2.81 -24.28
C ARG A 288 10.47 1.28 -24.22
N LEU A 289 9.38 0.71 -23.71
CA LEU A 289 9.25 -0.76 -23.60
C LEU A 289 9.02 -1.44 -24.95
N VAL A 290 8.40 -0.75 -25.91
CA VAL A 290 8.23 -1.25 -27.28
C VAL A 290 9.56 -1.20 -28.07
N ASP A 291 10.43 -0.24 -27.78
CA ASP A 291 11.75 -0.15 -28.39
C ASP A 291 12.76 -1.11 -27.71
N VAL A 292 12.83 -2.34 -28.24
CA VAL A 292 13.71 -3.41 -27.73
C VAL A 292 15.18 -2.97 -27.68
N THR A 293 15.64 -2.16 -28.63
CA THR A 293 17.04 -1.72 -28.70
C THR A 293 17.40 -0.74 -27.59
N ALA A 294 16.46 0.12 -27.18
CA ALA A 294 16.63 1.03 -26.07
C ALA A 294 16.66 0.33 -24.69
N VAL A 295 16.00 -0.83 -24.58
CA VAL A 295 15.99 -1.63 -23.34
C VAL A 295 17.30 -2.39 -23.14
N GLU A 296 17.85 -3.00 -24.20
CA GLU A 296 19.09 -3.77 -24.15
C GLU A 296 20.33 -2.88 -23.90
N GLN A 297 20.34 -1.66 -24.45
CA GLN A 297 21.45 -0.71 -24.28
C GLN A 297 21.55 -0.11 -22.88
N HIS A 298 20.43 0.04 -22.16
CA HIS A 298 20.42 0.75 -20.88
C HIS A 298 20.69 -0.13 -19.66
N HIS A 299 20.52 -1.45 -19.82
CA HIS A 299 20.60 -2.41 -18.71
C HIS A 299 21.71 -3.47 -18.87
N GLY A 300 22.35 -3.56 -20.05
CA GLY A 300 23.26 -4.66 -20.37
C GLY A 300 22.53 -6.00 -20.43
N THR A 301 23.24 -7.10 -20.66
CA THR A 301 22.67 -8.46 -20.57
C THR A 301 22.33 -8.75 -19.11
N LEU A 302 21.15 -8.35 -18.66
CA LEU A 302 20.65 -8.67 -17.31
C LEU A 302 20.51 -10.19 -17.17
N ALA A 303 20.98 -10.72 -16.06
CA ALA A 303 20.70 -12.10 -15.69
C ALA A 303 19.17 -12.28 -15.57
N ALA A 304 18.64 -13.31 -16.23
CA ALA A 304 17.22 -13.62 -16.17
C ALA A 304 16.76 -13.74 -14.71
N ARG A 305 15.65 -13.07 -14.38
CA ARG A 305 15.04 -13.07 -13.03
C ARG A 305 13.71 -13.84 -13.07
N PRO A 306 13.73 -15.19 -13.10
CA PRO A 306 12.53 -16.01 -13.19
C PRO A 306 11.62 -15.84 -11.96
N ASP A 307 12.17 -15.40 -10.83
CA ASP A 307 11.42 -15.03 -9.63
C ASP A 307 10.46 -13.86 -9.87
N ILE A 308 10.90 -12.82 -10.59
CA ILE A 308 10.06 -11.66 -10.94
C ILE A 308 8.97 -12.06 -11.94
N GLU A 309 9.31 -12.89 -12.93
CA GLU A 309 8.34 -13.39 -13.90
C GLU A 309 7.27 -14.26 -13.25
N ALA A 310 7.66 -15.19 -12.38
CA ALA A 310 6.72 -16.02 -11.63
C ALA A 310 5.81 -15.18 -10.73
N TYR A 311 6.39 -14.17 -10.06
CA TYR A 311 5.65 -13.24 -9.21
C TYR A 311 4.54 -12.51 -10.00
N LEU A 312 4.86 -11.88 -11.14
CA LEU A 312 3.87 -11.17 -11.95
C LEU A 312 2.91 -12.12 -12.68
N SER A 313 3.37 -13.26 -13.16
CA SER A 313 2.53 -14.22 -13.88
C SER A 313 1.47 -14.84 -12.98
N SER A 314 1.77 -15.02 -11.68
CA SER A 314 0.78 -15.47 -10.68
C SER A 314 -0.36 -14.48 -10.42
N ALA A 315 -0.24 -13.24 -10.92
CA ALA A 315 -1.28 -12.22 -10.79
C ALA A 315 -2.36 -12.28 -11.88
N VAL A 316 -2.01 -12.83 -13.06
CA VAL A 316 -2.81 -12.75 -14.30
C VAL A 316 -3.67 -14.00 -14.50
N HIS A 317 -3.59 -14.97 -13.60
CA HIS A 317 -4.39 -16.19 -13.53
C HIS A 317 -5.20 -16.24 -12.23
#